data_AF-A0A554QTW7-F1
#
_entry.id   AF-A0A554QTW7-F1
#
_cell.length_a   1.000
_cell.length_b   1.000
_cell.length_c   1.000
_cell.angle_alpha   90.00
_cell.angle_beta   90.00
_cell.angle_gamma   90.00
#
_symmetry.space_group_name_H-M   'P 1'
#
loop_
_entity.id
_entity.type
_entity.pdbx_description
1 polymer ?
#
loop_
_entity_poly.entity_id
_entity_poly.type
_entity_poly.pdbx_seq_one_letter_code
_entity_poly.pdbx_strand_id
1 'polypeptide(L)'
;MTDTTPELIQERRGQILILRLNRPDARNALTGSLYRELGDTVLAADTDPDVRAIVITATGDRAFCSGMDLKAFATEGEGAFTSEGFARLAAGKLSTPVIGAANGTAIGGGLELLLGSDIIIASSAAKFGFPEVKRGLFPGGGGTNIGTRIPMHVALELTLTGDLITADRGYQLGLINAVVDPDQVLEAAVGYAERVAANAPLGLAACKELVRLAVTDSTSAAQKLGQWQSTVFSSGDAKEGAAAFIEKRTPIWQGR
;
A
#
# COMPACT_ATOMS: atom_id res chain seq x y z
N MET A 1 -7.58 -34.15 0.21
CA MET A 1 -7.03 -32.79 0.13
C MET A 1 -7.92 -31.94 1.01
N THR A 2 -7.40 -31.43 2.13
CA THR A 2 -8.15 -30.48 2.95
C THR A 2 -8.35 -29.24 2.09
N ASP A 3 -9.61 -28.87 1.88
CA ASP A 3 -10.02 -27.71 1.10
C ASP A 3 -9.72 -26.46 1.92
N THR A 4 -8.43 -26.11 2.00
CA THR A 4 -7.95 -24.97 2.77
C THR A 4 -8.25 -23.72 1.97
N THR A 5 -9.20 -22.91 2.46
CA THR A 5 -9.50 -21.60 1.90
C THR A 5 -8.20 -20.79 1.80
N PRO A 6 -7.88 -20.16 0.65
CA PRO A 6 -6.64 -19.42 0.48
C PRO A 6 -6.56 -18.22 1.44
N GLU A 7 -5.38 -17.93 1.98
CA GLU A 7 -5.18 -16.78 2.89
C GLU A 7 -5.11 -15.45 2.13
N LEU A 8 -4.84 -15.49 0.82
CA LEU A 8 -4.88 -14.34 -0.09
C LEU A 8 -5.82 -14.62 -1.26
N ILE A 9 -6.78 -13.73 -1.50
CA ILE A 9 -7.62 -13.78 -2.71
C ILE A 9 -7.11 -12.74 -3.71
N GLN A 10 -6.93 -13.16 -4.95
CA GLN A 10 -6.53 -12.31 -6.06
C GLN A 10 -7.70 -12.14 -7.05
N GLU A 11 -8.00 -10.91 -7.45
CA GLU A 11 -9.00 -10.59 -8.46
C GLU A 11 -8.43 -9.56 -9.42
N ARG A 12 -8.64 -9.75 -10.73
CA ARG A 12 -8.26 -8.77 -11.75
C ARG A 12 -9.49 -8.02 -12.24
N ARG A 13 -9.44 -6.69 -12.19
CA ARG A 13 -10.44 -5.79 -12.82
C ARG A 13 -9.73 -4.91 -13.84
N GLY A 14 -9.79 -5.30 -15.11
CA GLY A 14 -9.02 -4.64 -16.16
C GLY A 14 -7.52 -4.65 -15.85
N GLN A 15 -6.94 -3.47 -15.70
CA GLN A 15 -5.52 -3.29 -15.40
C GLN A 15 -5.20 -3.23 -13.88
N ILE A 16 -6.18 -3.53 -13.03
CA ILE A 16 -6.05 -3.43 -11.57
C ILE A 16 -6.00 -4.84 -10.98
N LEU A 17 -4.97 -5.10 -10.17
CA LEU A 17 -4.88 -6.31 -9.35
C LEU A 17 -5.40 -6.00 -7.94
N ILE A 18 -6.46 -6.68 -7.53
CA ILE A 18 -7.04 -6.56 -6.19
C ILE A 18 -6.59 -7.76 -5.35
N LEU A 19 -5.96 -7.46 -4.22
CA LEU A 19 -5.43 -8.42 -3.27
C LEU A 19 -6.23 -8.31 -1.98
N ARG A 20 -6.87 -9.39 -1.55
CA ARG A 20 -7.65 -9.43 -0.30
C ARG A 20 -7.02 -10.37 0.69
N LEU A 21 -6.64 -9.84 1.85
CA LEU A 21 -6.31 -10.66 3.01
C LEU A 21 -7.56 -11.44 3.43
N ASN A 22 -7.45 -12.76 3.53
CA ASN A 22 -8.59 -13.67 3.67
C ASN A 22 -8.46 -14.56 4.91
N ARG A 23 -8.37 -13.91 6.08
CA ARG A 23 -8.40 -14.56 7.40
C ARG A 23 -9.31 -13.79 8.36
N PRO A 24 -10.59 -13.55 8.03
CA PRO A 24 -11.44 -12.62 8.78
C PRO A 24 -11.66 -13.03 10.24
N ASP A 25 -11.70 -14.35 10.52
CA ASP A 25 -11.82 -14.89 11.88
C ASP A 25 -10.59 -14.57 12.76
N ALA A 26 -9.41 -14.44 12.13
CA ALA A 26 -8.17 -14.01 12.76
C ALA A 26 -7.90 -12.51 12.56
N ARG A 27 -8.93 -11.71 12.22
CA ARG A 27 -8.82 -10.27 11.94
C ARG A 27 -7.76 -9.95 10.88
N ASN A 28 -7.60 -10.85 9.91
CA ASN A 28 -6.66 -10.76 8.82
C ASN A 28 -5.21 -10.59 9.28
N ALA A 29 -4.85 -11.18 10.44
CA ALA A 29 -3.49 -11.19 10.93
C ALA A 29 -2.53 -11.87 9.93
N LEU A 30 -1.31 -11.36 9.82
CA LEU A 30 -0.29 -11.82 8.88
C LEU A 30 0.41 -13.07 9.45
N THR A 31 0.28 -14.20 8.79
CA THR A 31 1.08 -15.43 8.99
C THR A 31 2.33 -15.39 8.12
N GLY A 32 3.32 -16.25 8.38
CA GLY A 32 4.51 -16.35 7.52
C GLY A 32 4.18 -16.82 6.09
N SER A 33 3.12 -17.61 5.91
CA SER A 33 2.59 -18.00 4.59
C SER A 33 1.99 -16.82 3.84
N LEU A 34 1.04 -16.10 4.45
CA LEU A 34 0.40 -14.94 3.85
C LEU A 34 1.42 -13.82 3.55
N TYR A 35 2.41 -13.64 4.43
CA TYR A 35 3.48 -12.68 4.24
C TYR A 35 4.29 -12.95 2.96
N ARG A 36 4.66 -14.22 2.74
CA ARG A 36 5.38 -14.66 1.53
C ARG A 36 4.49 -14.61 0.29
N GLU A 37 3.27 -15.15 0.37
CA GLU A 37 2.33 -15.18 -0.75
C GLU A 37 2.00 -13.77 -1.25
N LEU A 38 1.74 -12.82 -0.34
CA LEU A 38 1.53 -11.42 -0.70
C LEU A 38 2.78 -10.82 -1.36
N GLY A 39 3.97 -11.09 -0.81
CA GLY A 39 5.23 -10.62 -1.36
C GLY A 39 5.53 -11.13 -2.77
N ASP A 40 5.37 -12.43 -3.00
CA ASP A 40 5.59 -13.04 -4.31
C ASP A 40 4.58 -12.49 -5.34
N THR A 41 3.32 -12.32 -4.92
CA THR A 41 2.25 -11.78 -5.76
C THR A 41 2.54 -10.34 -6.19
N VAL A 42 2.96 -9.46 -5.26
CA VAL A 42 3.25 -8.07 -5.63
C VAL A 42 4.51 -7.92 -6.46
N LEU A 43 5.51 -8.80 -6.32
CA LEU A 43 6.68 -8.80 -7.21
C LEU A 43 6.30 -9.22 -8.63
N ALA A 44 5.49 -10.26 -8.78
CA ALA A 44 4.98 -10.67 -10.08
C ALA A 44 4.20 -9.51 -10.73
N ALA A 45 3.29 -8.89 -9.98
CA ALA A 45 2.51 -7.75 -10.43
C ALA A 45 3.37 -6.53 -10.82
N ASP A 46 4.45 -6.26 -10.08
CA ASP A 46 5.34 -5.12 -10.35
C ASP A 46 6.12 -5.25 -11.66
N THR A 47 6.13 -6.45 -12.25
CA THR A 47 6.78 -6.75 -13.53
C THR A 47 5.80 -7.10 -14.65
N ASP A 48 4.49 -7.21 -14.35
CA ASP A 48 3.44 -7.47 -15.33
C ASP A 48 2.99 -6.14 -15.99
N PRO A 49 3.26 -5.91 -17.29
CA PRO A 49 2.85 -4.68 -17.97
C PRO A 49 1.33 -4.48 -18.04
N ASP A 50 0.56 -5.56 -17.86
CA ASP A 50 -0.90 -5.51 -17.85
C ASP A 50 -1.45 -5.14 -16.45
N VAL A 51 -0.61 -5.08 -15.40
CA VAL A 51 -0.98 -4.55 -14.07
C VAL A 51 -0.47 -3.12 -13.94
N ARG A 52 -1.41 -2.19 -13.75
CA ARG A 52 -1.14 -0.74 -13.73
C ARG A 52 -1.39 -0.10 -12.39
N ALA A 53 -2.10 -0.80 -11.50
CA ALA A 53 -2.27 -0.44 -10.11
C ALA A 53 -2.63 -1.69 -9.30
N ILE A 54 -2.23 -1.70 -8.03
CA ILE A 54 -2.58 -2.75 -7.07
C ILE A 54 -3.51 -2.14 -6.02
N VAL A 55 -4.61 -2.82 -5.70
CA VAL A 55 -5.46 -2.50 -4.54
C VAL A 55 -5.25 -3.59 -3.49
N ILE A 56 -4.91 -3.20 -2.26
CA ILE A 56 -4.81 -4.12 -1.13
C ILE A 56 -5.95 -3.84 -0.17
N THR A 57 -6.77 -4.84 0.11
CA THR A 57 -7.87 -4.78 1.07
C THR A 57 -7.95 -6.08 1.86
N ALA A 58 -9.04 -6.29 2.60
CA ALA A 58 -9.27 -7.51 3.32
C ALA A 58 -10.72 -7.98 3.18
N THR A 59 -10.94 -9.25 3.49
CA THR A 59 -12.29 -9.81 3.64
C THR A 59 -12.86 -9.50 5.03
N GLY A 60 -14.19 -9.60 5.16
CA GLY A 60 -14.91 -9.24 6.37
C GLY A 60 -15.05 -7.72 6.56
N ASP A 61 -15.62 -7.32 7.69
CA ASP A 61 -16.01 -5.94 8.02
C ASP A 61 -15.36 -5.40 9.31
N ARG A 62 -14.75 -6.28 10.12
CA ARG A 62 -14.20 -5.91 11.45
C ARG A 62 -12.81 -5.30 11.38
N ALA A 63 -11.94 -5.86 10.55
CA ALA A 63 -10.53 -5.51 10.49
C ALA A 63 -9.99 -5.61 9.08
N PHE A 64 -9.24 -4.59 8.66
CA PHE A 64 -8.37 -4.71 7.51
C PHE A 64 -7.21 -5.67 7.84
N CYS A 65 -6.48 -5.42 8.92
CA CYS A 65 -5.40 -6.28 9.39
C CYS A 65 -5.01 -5.90 10.83
N SER A 66 -4.90 -6.89 11.71
CA SER A 66 -4.44 -6.68 13.10
C SER A 66 -2.93 -6.79 13.30
N GLY A 67 -2.14 -6.84 12.22
CA GLY A 67 -0.69 -6.98 12.23
C GLY A 67 -0.22 -8.44 12.25
N MET A 68 1.00 -8.66 12.72
CA MET A 68 1.62 -10.00 12.78
C MET A 68 0.78 -10.96 13.64
N ASP A 69 0.57 -12.17 13.14
CA ASP A 69 -0.08 -13.25 13.88
C ASP A 69 0.88 -13.74 14.98
N LEU A 70 0.64 -13.32 16.22
CA LEU A 70 1.50 -13.64 17.36
C LEU A 70 1.55 -15.15 17.67
N LYS A 71 0.52 -15.92 17.28
CA LYS A 71 0.55 -17.38 17.45
C LYS A 71 1.53 -18.00 16.46
N ALA A 72 1.45 -17.59 15.20
CA ALA A 72 2.39 -18.01 14.15
C ALA A 72 3.83 -17.58 14.50
N PHE A 73 4.02 -16.35 14.97
CA PHE A 73 5.33 -15.87 15.41
C PHE A 73 5.92 -16.71 16.56
N ALA A 74 5.11 -17.06 17.56
CA ALA A 74 5.57 -17.88 18.67
C ALA A 74 5.99 -19.31 18.26
N THR A 75 5.41 -19.85 17.18
CA THR A 75 5.71 -21.20 16.69
C THR A 75 6.80 -21.24 15.62
N GLU A 76 6.82 -20.28 14.71
CA GLU A 76 7.68 -20.27 13.51
C GLU A 76 8.93 -19.38 13.68
N GLY A 77 8.88 -18.43 14.62
CA GLY A 77 9.94 -17.44 14.83
C GLY A 77 9.97 -16.34 13.76
N GLU A 78 10.91 -15.40 13.92
CA GLU A 78 11.05 -14.23 13.03
C GLU A 78 11.38 -14.61 11.57
N GLY A 79 12.13 -15.71 11.37
CA GLY A 79 12.56 -16.14 10.03
C GLY A 79 11.42 -16.43 9.06
N ALA A 80 10.23 -16.76 9.57
CA ALA A 80 9.04 -17.00 8.76
C ALA A 80 8.43 -15.73 8.14
N PHE A 81 8.81 -14.54 8.64
CA PHE A 81 8.31 -13.24 8.20
C PHE A 81 9.31 -12.53 7.30
N THR A 82 9.92 -13.28 6.39
CA THR A 82 10.92 -12.78 5.43
C THR A 82 10.39 -12.91 4.00
N SER A 83 10.32 -11.79 3.29
CA SER A 83 9.95 -11.73 1.88
C SER A 83 10.45 -10.41 1.28
N GLU A 84 11.20 -10.49 0.18
CA GLU A 84 11.65 -9.31 -0.55
C GLU A 84 10.47 -8.48 -1.05
N GLY A 85 9.47 -9.14 -1.62
CA GLY A 85 8.29 -8.48 -2.17
C GLY A 85 7.49 -7.76 -1.10
N PHE A 86 7.26 -8.41 0.04
CA PHE A 86 6.59 -7.76 1.16
C PHE A 86 7.41 -6.58 1.69
N ALA A 87 8.73 -6.73 1.83
CA ALA A 87 9.59 -5.64 2.28
C ALA A 87 9.56 -4.43 1.31
N ARG A 88 9.54 -4.67 -0.01
CA ARG A 88 9.37 -3.62 -1.01
C ARG A 88 7.99 -2.96 -0.91
N LEU A 89 6.92 -3.75 -0.72
CA LEU A 89 5.57 -3.25 -0.53
C LEU A 89 5.44 -2.39 0.71
N ALA A 90 5.84 -2.88 1.89
CA ALA A 90 5.78 -2.16 3.16
C ALA A 90 6.64 -0.89 3.14
N ALA A 91 7.78 -0.91 2.44
CA ALA A 91 8.61 0.26 2.23
C ALA A 91 8.07 1.22 1.14
N GLY A 92 7.03 0.83 0.41
CA GLY A 92 6.48 1.53 -0.76
C GLY A 92 7.49 1.76 -1.90
N LYS A 93 8.29 0.73 -2.17
CA LYS A 93 9.35 0.68 -3.19
C LYS A 93 8.96 -0.08 -4.45
N LEU A 94 7.69 -0.47 -4.60
CA LEU A 94 7.17 -1.00 -5.86
C LEU A 94 7.07 0.14 -6.89
N SER A 95 7.37 -0.16 -8.15
CA SER A 95 7.19 0.79 -9.26
C SER A 95 5.71 0.99 -9.61
N THR A 96 4.92 -0.09 -9.46
CA THR A 96 3.48 -0.09 -9.62
C THR A 96 2.81 0.64 -8.45
N PRO A 97 1.88 1.56 -8.72
CA PRO A 97 1.12 2.24 -7.68
C PRO A 97 0.27 1.30 -6.84
N VAL A 98 0.19 1.57 -5.54
CA VAL A 98 -0.53 0.75 -4.55
C VAL A 98 -1.56 1.59 -3.80
N ILE A 99 -2.81 1.14 -3.82
CA ILE A 99 -3.93 1.75 -3.12
C ILE A 99 -4.30 0.83 -1.95
N GLY A 100 -4.17 1.32 -0.73
CA GLY A 100 -4.65 0.63 0.47
C GLY A 100 -6.13 0.93 0.70
N ALA A 101 -6.96 -0.11 0.75
CA ALA A 101 -8.39 -0.01 1.04
C ALA A 101 -8.67 -0.63 2.41
N ALA A 102 -8.60 0.20 3.46
CA ALA A 102 -8.84 -0.21 4.84
C ALA A 102 -10.34 -0.36 5.10
N ASN A 103 -10.89 -1.52 4.75
CA ASN A 103 -12.30 -1.88 4.95
C ASN A 103 -12.70 -2.03 6.44
N GLY A 104 -11.73 -2.09 7.34
CA GLY A 104 -11.95 -2.08 8.78
C GLY A 104 -10.70 -1.61 9.55
N THR A 105 -10.65 -1.90 10.85
CA THR A 105 -9.54 -1.49 11.73
C THR A 105 -8.18 -2.03 11.23
N ALA A 106 -7.16 -1.18 11.21
CA ALA A 106 -5.80 -1.51 10.81
C ALA A 106 -4.81 -1.10 11.90
N ILE A 107 -4.15 -2.05 12.55
CA ILE A 107 -3.25 -1.78 13.69
C ILE A 107 -1.92 -2.51 13.53
N GLY A 108 -0.88 -1.94 14.13
CA GLY A 108 0.48 -2.47 14.06
C GLY A 108 0.88 -2.77 12.62
N GLY A 109 1.32 -3.99 12.34
CA GLY A 109 1.65 -4.46 10.98
C GLY A 109 0.57 -4.21 9.91
N GLY A 110 -0.71 -4.13 10.29
CA GLY A 110 -1.78 -3.75 9.36
C GLY A 110 -1.72 -2.28 8.94
N LEU A 111 -1.38 -1.39 9.86
CA LEU A 111 -1.12 0.02 9.53
C LEU A 111 0.23 0.17 8.82
N GLU A 112 1.25 -0.62 9.16
CA GLU A 112 2.54 -0.62 8.43
C GLU A 112 2.36 -0.99 6.95
N LEU A 113 1.51 -1.98 6.67
CA LEU A 113 1.14 -2.34 5.31
C LEU A 113 0.45 -1.18 4.56
N LEU A 114 -0.45 -0.45 5.22
CA LEU A 114 -1.07 0.74 4.64
C LEU A 114 -0.07 1.88 4.43
N LEU A 115 0.91 2.08 5.32
CA LEU A 115 1.97 3.08 5.15
C LEU A 115 2.87 2.79 3.94
N GLY A 116 2.96 1.53 3.53
CA GLY A 116 3.58 1.12 2.26
C GLY A 116 2.81 1.59 1.03
N SER A 117 1.50 1.82 1.15
CA SER A 117 0.65 2.28 0.06
C SER A 117 0.89 3.76 -0.30
N ASP A 118 0.43 4.14 -1.49
CA ASP A 118 0.55 5.49 -2.03
C ASP A 118 -0.69 6.34 -1.73
N ILE A 119 -1.85 5.69 -1.75
CA ILE A 119 -3.16 6.27 -1.46
C ILE A 119 -3.88 5.34 -0.48
N ILE A 120 -4.49 5.91 0.56
CA ILE A 120 -5.24 5.16 1.57
C ILE A 120 -6.71 5.61 1.54
N ILE A 121 -7.61 4.67 1.29
CA ILE A 121 -9.05 4.82 1.42
C ILE A 121 -9.49 4.03 2.65
N ALA A 122 -10.32 4.63 3.50
CA ALA A 122 -10.72 4.01 4.76
C ALA A 122 -12.23 3.96 4.93
N SER A 123 -12.70 2.88 5.56
CA SER A 123 -14.03 2.81 6.16
C SER A 123 -14.16 3.86 7.24
N SER A 124 -15.31 4.55 7.31
CA SER A 124 -15.68 5.46 8.40
C SER A 124 -15.66 4.80 9.78
N ALA A 125 -15.81 3.47 9.83
CA ALA A 125 -15.72 2.67 11.06
C ALA A 125 -14.29 2.24 11.44
N ALA A 126 -13.30 2.47 10.58
CA ALA A 126 -11.93 2.02 10.81
C ALA A 126 -11.21 2.84 11.89
N LYS A 127 -10.31 2.17 12.60
CA LYS A 127 -9.37 2.77 13.55
C LYS A 127 -7.94 2.39 13.19
N PHE A 128 -6.99 3.26 13.52
CA PHE A 128 -5.58 3.16 13.12
C PHE A 128 -4.66 3.44 14.30
N GLY A 129 -3.58 2.68 14.45
CA GLY A 129 -2.55 2.99 15.44
C GLY A 129 -1.54 1.88 15.68
N PHE A 130 -0.58 2.16 16.57
CA PHE A 130 0.56 1.30 16.89
C PHE A 130 0.55 0.89 18.37
N PRO A 131 -0.23 -0.12 18.77
CA PRO A 131 -0.39 -0.49 20.18
C PRO A 131 0.76 -1.39 20.70
N GLU A 132 1.88 -1.51 19.98
CA GLU A 132 3.05 -2.33 20.31
C GLU A 132 3.68 -1.96 21.64
N VAL A 133 3.79 -0.66 21.95
CA VAL A 133 4.36 -0.16 23.21
C VAL A 133 3.60 -0.65 24.44
N LYS A 134 2.28 -0.90 24.31
CA LYS A 134 1.44 -1.49 25.36
C LYS A 134 1.77 -2.95 25.64
N ARG A 135 2.65 -3.56 24.85
CA ARG A 135 3.10 -4.97 24.92
C ARG A 135 4.62 -5.09 25.05
N GLY A 136 5.32 -3.98 25.37
CA GLY A 136 6.78 -3.98 25.49
C GLY A 136 7.52 -4.08 24.15
N LEU A 137 6.85 -3.77 23.03
CA LEU A 137 7.39 -3.80 21.68
C LEU A 137 7.37 -2.39 21.06
N PHE A 138 7.81 -2.27 19.81
CA PHE A 138 7.67 -1.05 18.99
C PHE A 138 7.26 -1.45 17.56
N PRO A 139 6.69 -0.54 16.75
CA PRO A 139 6.26 -0.84 15.38
C PRO A 139 7.48 -0.91 14.44
N GLY A 140 8.17 -2.04 14.49
CA GLY A 140 9.45 -2.29 13.81
C GLY A 140 9.35 -2.73 12.35
N GLY A 141 8.15 -3.00 11.83
CA GLY A 141 7.90 -3.34 10.43
C GLY A 141 7.82 -2.12 9.50
N GLY A 142 8.18 -0.94 10.00
CA GLY A 142 8.18 0.33 9.26
C GLY A 142 7.21 1.37 9.82
N GLY A 143 6.49 1.09 10.91
CA GLY A 143 5.53 2.02 11.49
C GLY A 143 6.15 3.29 12.07
N THR A 144 7.45 3.28 12.38
CA THR A 144 8.20 4.50 12.72
C THR A 144 8.24 5.53 11.59
N ASN A 145 8.04 5.11 10.34
CA ASN A 145 7.95 6.01 9.19
C ASN A 145 6.65 6.85 9.18
N ILE A 146 5.71 6.62 10.10
CA ILE A 146 4.50 7.45 10.24
C ILE A 146 4.82 8.95 10.37
N GLY A 147 5.97 9.31 10.95
CA GLY A 147 6.44 10.70 11.04
C GLY A 147 6.72 11.37 9.69
N THR A 148 6.82 10.59 8.61
CA THR A 148 6.93 11.09 7.23
C THR A 148 5.57 11.36 6.58
N ARG A 149 4.47 10.96 7.24
CA ARG A 149 3.10 11.02 6.70
C ARG A 149 2.19 12.00 7.44
N ILE A 150 2.43 12.23 8.72
CA ILE A 150 1.65 13.12 9.58
C ILE A 150 2.56 14.03 10.41
N PRO A 151 2.03 15.11 11.03
CA PRO A 151 2.83 15.99 11.89
C PRO A 151 3.57 15.23 12.99
N MET A 152 4.85 15.56 13.17
CA MET A 152 5.77 14.83 14.06
C MET A 152 5.22 14.62 15.47
N HIS A 153 4.60 15.64 16.09
CA HIS A 153 4.05 15.50 17.44
C HIS A 153 2.87 14.53 17.51
N VAL A 154 2.05 14.46 16.46
CA VAL A 154 0.95 13.50 16.38
C VAL A 154 1.49 12.08 16.15
N ALA A 155 2.54 11.94 15.33
CA ALA A 155 3.26 10.67 15.17
C ALA A 155 3.83 10.16 16.50
N LEU A 156 4.49 11.04 17.26
CA LEU A 156 5.02 10.71 18.59
C LEU A 156 3.89 10.37 19.57
N GLU A 157 2.80 11.13 19.60
CA GLU A 157 1.62 10.81 20.42
C GLU A 157 1.10 9.40 20.08
N LEU A 158 0.85 9.11 18.80
CA LEU A 158 0.32 7.82 18.35
C LEU A 158 1.23 6.66 18.72
N THR A 159 2.54 6.82 18.55
CA THR A 159 3.54 5.75 18.77
C THR A 159 3.95 5.56 20.22
N LEU A 160 3.95 6.63 21.03
CA LEU A 160 4.34 6.56 22.45
C LEU A 160 3.18 6.18 23.36
N THR A 161 1.95 6.57 23.01
CA THR A 161 0.75 6.19 23.79
C THR A 161 0.23 4.82 23.38
N GLY A 162 0.40 4.43 22.11
CA GLY A 162 -0.21 3.26 21.52
C GLY A 162 -1.74 3.34 21.43
N ASP A 163 -2.31 4.54 21.46
CA ASP A 163 -3.73 4.79 21.25
C ASP A 163 -4.11 4.71 19.77
N LEU A 164 -5.41 4.62 19.51
CA LEU A 164 -5.95 4.54 18.15
C LEU A 164 -6.63 5.84 17.76
N ILE A 165 -6.44 6.25 16.52
CA ILE A 165 -7.18 7.35 15.89
C ILE A 165 -8.30 6.81 15.00
N THR A 166 -9.35 7.60 14.82
CA THR A 166 -10.45 7.30 13.89
C THR A 166 -10.05 7.60 12.44
N ALA A 167 -10.82 7.06 11.48
CA ALA A 167 -10.67 7.40 10.07
C ALA A 167 -10.77 8.92 9.82
N ASP A 168 -11.73 9.60 10.43
CA ASP A 168 -11.88 11.05 10.30
C ASP A 168 -10.64 11.81 10.79
N ARG A 169 -10.07 11.40 11.92
CA ARG A 169 -8.84 12.01 12.42
C ARG A 169 -7.67 11.73 11.49
N GLY A 170 -7.56 10.51 10.95
CA GLY A 170 -6.55 10.17 9.95
C GLY A 170 -6.67 11.00 8.67
N TYR A 171 -7.90 11.30 8.23
CA TYR A 171 -8.15 12.19 7.09
C TYR A 171 -7.70 13.63 7.36
N GLN A 172 -8.07 14.20 8.52
CA GLN A 172 -7.64 15.55 8.93
C GLN A 172 -6.12 15.70 9.01
N LEU A 173 -5.40 14.61 9.32
CA LEU A 173 -3.95 14.59 9.43
C LEU A 173 -3.25 14.37 8.08
N GLY A 174 -3.99 14.08 7.00
CA GLY A 174 -3.43 13.75 5.69
C GLY A 174 -2.90 12.31 5.57
N LEU A 175 -3.13 11.45 6.56
CA LEU A 175 -2.79 10.02 6.50
C LEU A 175 -3.74 9.27 5.54
N ILE A 176 -5.01 9.64 5.54
CA ILE A 176 -6.07 8.99 4.76
C ILE A 176 -6.54 9.96 3.68
N ASN A 177 -6.63 9.49 2.43
CA ASN A 177 -7.01 10.30 1.28
C ASN A 177 -8.53 10.42 1.11
N ALA A 178 -9.29 9.41 1.52
CA ALA A 178 -10.75 9.47 1.56
C ALA A 178 -11.31 8.55 2.64
N VAL A 179 -12.42 8.99 3.25
CA VAL A 179 -13.22 8.21 4.19
C VAL A 179 -14.59 7.98 3.55
N VAL A 180 -15.03 6.73 3.52
CA VAL A 180 -16.30 6.32 2.90
C VAL A 180 -17.01 5.32 3.79
N ASP A 181 -18.28 5.02 3.49
CA ASP A 181 -19.02 4.01 4.21
C ASP A 181 -18.37 2.61 4.06
N PRO A 182 -18.50 1.72 5.06
CA PRO A 182 -17.76 0.45 5.10
C PRO A 182 -17.92 -0.41 3.83
N ASP A 183 -19.11 -0.41 3.23
CA ASP A 183 -19.45 -1.16 2.02
C ASP A 183 -18.94 -0.51 0.72
N GLN A 184 -18.47 0.74 0.78
CA GLN A 184 -17.98 1.50 -0.39
C GLN A 184 -16.46 1.52 -0.52
N VAL A 185 -15.70 1.05 0.48
CA VAL A 185 -14.24 1.18 0.54
C VAL A 185 -13.54 0.59 -0.68
N LEU A 186 -13.94 -0.63 -1.09
CA LEU A 186 -13.33 -1.30 -2.22
C LEU A 186 -13.58 -0.53 -3.52
N GLU A 187 -14.84 -0.18 -3.82
CA GLU A 187 -15.17 0.50 -5.07
C GLU A 187 -14.55 1.90 -5.14
N ALA A 188 -14.50 2.61 -4.01
CA ALA A 188 -13.77 3.87 -3.92
C ALA A 188 -12.27 3.68 -4.23
N ALA A 189 -11.62 2.67 -3.63
CA ALA A 189 -10.21 2.37 -3.91
C ALA A 189 -9.95 1.96 -5.37
N VAL A 190 -10.85 1.17 -5.97
CA VAL A 190 -10.80 0.82 -7.40
C VAL A 190 -10.92 2.09 -8.25
N GLY A 191 -11.83 3.02 -7.93
CA GLY A 191 -11.94 4.30 -8.66
C GLY A 191 -10.67 5.16 -8.58
N TYR A 192 -9.95 5.16 -7.45
CA TYR A 192 -8.62 5.77 -7.38
C TYR A 192 -7.59 5.02 -8.23
N ALA A 193 -7.59 3.69 -8.19
CA ALA A 193 -6.68 2.86 -8.98
C ALA A 193 -6.91 3.03 -10.49
N GLU A 194 -8.15 3.16 -10.96
CA GLU A 194 -8.48 3.45 -12.37
C GLU A 194 -7.94 4.80 -12.81
N ARG A 195 -8.13 5.85 -11.99
CA ARG A 195 -7.59 7.19 -12.26
C ARG A 195 -6.07 7.18 -12.34
N VAL A 196 -5.41 6.37 -11.51
CA VAL A 196 -3.95 6.21 -11.52
C VAL A 196 -3.52 5.44 -12.77
N ALA A 197 -4.13 4.28 -13.05
CA ALA A 197 -3.82 3.40 -14.17
C ALA A 197 -3.99 4.09 -15.55
N ALA A 198 -4.86 5.11 -15.62
CA ALA A 198 -5.05 5.94 -16.81
C ALA A 198 -3.83 6.81 -17.20
N ASN A 199 -2.77 6.87 -16.38
CA ASN A 199 -1.54 7.64 -16.65
C ASN A 199 -0.36 6.74 -17.04
N ALA A 200 0.69 7.31 -17.64
CA ALA A 200 1.86 6.58 -18.12
C ALA A 200 2.68 5.91 -16.97
N PRO A 201 3.09 4.63 -17.06
CA PRO A 201 3.73 3.88 -15.97
C PRO A 201 5.04 4.49 -15.51
N LEU A 202 5.92 4.86 -16.45
CA LEU A 202 7.25 5.38 -16.13
C LEU A 202 7.14 6.72 -15.39
N GLY A 203 6.15 7.55 -15.76
CA GLY A 203 5.87 8.79 -15.05
C GLY A 203 5.37 8.54 -13.62
N LEU A 204 4.45 7.58 -13.44
CA LEU A 204 3.95 7.20 -12.11
C LEU A 204 5.05 6.66 -11.21
N ALA A 205 5.88 5.74 -11.72
CA ALA A 205 7.01 5.17 -11.00
C ALA A 205 8.00 6.26 -10.56
N ALA A 206 8.34 7.18 -11.47
CA ALA A 206 9.19 8.33 -11.17
C ALA A 206 8.58 9.23 -10.10
N CYS A 207 7.31 9.62 -10.24
CA CYS A 207 6.63 10.48 -9.28
C CYS A 207 6.59 9.85 -7.88
N LYS A 208 6.22 8.58 -7.77
CA LYS A 208 6.16 7.86 -6.49
C LYS A 208 7.52 7.77 -5.81
N GLU A 209 8.57 7.35 -6.53
CA GLU A 209 9.92 7.21 -5.96
C GLU A 209 10.46 8.58 -5.52
N LEU A 210 10.37 9.60 -6.38
CA LEU A 210 10.94 10.92 -6.11
C LEU A 210 10.20 11.67 -5.01
N VAL A 211 8.87 11.61 -4.94
CA VAL A 211 8.10 12.25 -3.86
C VAL A 211 8.43 11.62 -2.51
N ARG A 212 8.52 10.29 -2.44
CA ARG A 212 8.91 9.59 -1.19
C ARG A 212 10.34 9.95 -0.78
N LEU A 213 11.29 9.90 -1.71
CA LEU A 213 12.67 10.27 -1.42
C LEU A 213 12.81 11.74 -1.02
N ALA A 214 12.08 12.68 -1.63
CA ALA A 214 12.18 14.08 -1.26
C ALA A 214 11.85 14.36 0.22
N VAL A 215 10.99 13.52 0.83
CA VAL A 215 10.62 13.60 2.25
C VAL A 215 11.69 12.98 3.16
N THR A 216 12.35 11.90 2.73
CA THR A 216 13.23 11.11 3.60
C THR A 216 14.72 11.27 3.33
N ASP A 217 15.10 11.55 2.09
CA ASP A 217 16.46 11.66 1.57
C ASP A 217 16.49 12.51 0.29
N SER A 218 16.50 13.83 0.47
CA SER A 218 16.52 14.79 -0.63
C SER A 218 17.77 14.68 -1.52
N THR A 219 18.88 14.17 -0.99
CA THR A 219 20.12 13.97 -1.75
C THR A 219 19.93 12.85 -2.78
N SER A 220 19.41 11.70 -2.33
CA SER A 220 19.07 10.60 -3.24
C SER A 220 17.97 11.00 -4.22
N ALA A 221 17.00 11.81 -3.79
CA ALA A 221 15.96 12.33 -4.69
C ALA A 221 16.56 13.14 -5.86
N ALA A 222 17.52 14.02 -5.59
CA ALA A 222 18.18 14.84 -6.61
C ALA A 222 18.98 13.98 -7.62
N GLN A 223 19.65 12.93 -7.14
CA GLN A 223 20.39 12.00 -8.01
C GLN A 223 19.45 11.19 -8.91
N LYS A 224 18.36 10.67 -8.33
CA LYS A 224 17.35 9.90 -9.03
C LYS A 224 16.56 10.73 -10.04
N LEU A 225 16.36 12.02 -9.79
CA LEU A 225 15.64 12.92 -10.69
C LEU A 225 16.28 12.94 -12.08
N GLY A 226 17.61 13.06 -12.18
CA GLY A 226 18.30 13.07 -13.47
C GLY A 226 18.17 11.74 -14.24
N GLN A 227 18.18 10.61 -13.53
CA GLN A 227 17.95 9.29 -14.11
C GLN A 227 16.53 9.18 -14.67
N TRP A 228 15.53 9.56 -13.88
CA TRP A 228 14.13 9.55 -14.29
C TRP A 228 13.84 10.52 -15.43
N GLN A 229 14.42 11.71 -15.45
CA GLN A 229 14.28 12.64 -16.58
C GLN A 229 14.77 12.01 -17.88
N SER A 230 15.94 11.36 -17.86
CA SER A 230 16.46 10.64 -19.02
C SER A 230 15.52 9.52 -19.48
N THR A 231 15.10 8.65 -18.55
CA THR A 231 14.21 7.51 -18.85
C THR A 231 12.83 7.95 -19.35
N VAL A 232 12.17 8.88 -18.65
CA VAL A 232 10.79 9.29 -18.97
C VAL A 232 10.76 10.15 -20.23
N PHE A 233 11.63 11.16 -20.37
CA PHE A 233 11.53 12.09 -21.51
C PHE A 233 12.01 11.49 -22.84
N SER A 234 12.77 10.39 -22.80
CA SER A 234 13.13 9.63 -24.01
C SER A 234 12.17 8.49 -24.36
N SER A 235 11.19 8.21 -23.49
CA SER A 235 10.24 7.09 -23.64
C SER A 235 9.28 7.24 -24.82
N GLY A 236 8.73 6.11 -25.27
CA GLY A 236 7.61 6.08 -26.21
C GLY A 236 6.35 6.73 -25.63
N ASP A 237 6.08 6.51 -24.34
CA ASP A 237 4.94 7.09 -23.64
C ASP A 237 4.99 8.64 -23.60
N ALA A 238 6.17 9.26 -23.47
CA ALA A 238 6.26 10.72 -23.53
C ALA A 238 5.82 11.28 -24.91
N LYS A 239 6.20 10.58 -25.99
CA LYS A 239 5.80 10.95 -27.36
C LYS A 239 4.30 10.73 -27.58
N GLU A 240 3.79 9.60 -27.12
CA GLU A 240 2.37 9.25 -27.19
C GLU A 240 1.51 10.25 -26.42
N GLY A 241 1.93 10.65 -25.21
CA GLY A 241 1.21 11.63 -24.40
C GLY A 241 1.10 12.98 -25.10
N ALA A 242 2.19 13.45 -25.72
CA ALA A 242 2.18 14.68 -26.50
C ALA A 242 1.26 14.57 -27.74
N ALA A 243 1.33 13.46 -28.48
CA ALA A 243 0.49 13.22 -29.66
C ALA A 243 -1.00 13.15 -29.28
N ALA A 244 -1.36 12.34 -28.29
CA ALA A 244 -2.73 12.16 -27.83
C ALA A 244 -3.36 13.48 -27.33
N PHE A 245 -2.56 14.33 -26.66
CA PHE A 245 -2.99 15.66 -26.22
C PHE A 245 -3.30 16.58 -27.41
N ILE A 246 -2.44 16.63 -28.42
CA ILE A 246 -2.64 17.44 -29.64
C ILE A 246 -3.86 16.95 -30.42
N GLU A 247 -4.02 15.63 -30.52
CA GLU A 247 -5.11 14.96 -31.25
C GLU A 247 -6.43 14.89 -30.47
N LYS A 248 -6.43 15.27 -29.18
CA LYS A 248 -7.57 15.18 -28.26
C LYS A 248 -8.18 13.78 -28.17
N ARG A 249 -7.33 12.75 -28.12
CA ARG A 249 -7.72 11.35 -27.93
C ARG A 249 -7.17 10.79 -26.62
N THR A 250 -7.71 9.66 -26.18
CA THR A 250 -7.15 8.91 -25.06
C THR A 250 -5.79 8.33 -25.47
N PRO A 251 -4.73 8.50 -24.65
CA PRO A 251 -3.42 7.91 -24.92
C PRO A 251 -3.41 6.40 -24.68
N ILE A 252 -2.53 5.69 -25.40
CA ILE A 252 -2.30 4.25 -25.26
C ILE A 252 -0.88 4.03 -24.73
N TRP A 253 -0.77 3.83 -23.41
CA TRP A 253 0.50 3.67 -22.73
C TRP A 253 1.10 2.27 -22.86
N GLN A 254 2.40 2.20 -23.13
CA GLN A 254 3.16 0.96 -23.30
C GLN A 254 4.19 0.70 -22.19
N GLY A 255 4.45 1.67 -21.30
CA GLY A 255 5.41 1.52 -20.21
C GLY A 255 6.88 1.52 -20.65
N ARG A 256 7.18 2.16 -21.79
CA ARG A 256 8.51 2.21 -22.41
C ARG A 256 8.68 3.48 -23.23
#